data_AF-A0AA38XBV0-F1
#
_entry.id   AF-A0AA38XBV0-F1
#
_cell.length_a   1.000
_cell.length_b   1.000
_cell.length_c   1.000
_cell.angle_alpha   90.00
_cell.angle_beta   90.00
_cell.angle_gamma   90.00
#
_symmetry.space_group_name_H-M   'P 1'
#
loop_
_entity.id
_entity.type
_entity.pdbx_description
1 polymer ?
#
loop_
_entity_poly.entity_id
_entity_poly.type
_entity_poly.pdbx_seq_one_letter_code
_entity_poly.pdbx_strand_id
1 'polypeptide(L)'
;MVTALVCHLVRQGVYRADEIAVLTPYLGQLQKIRRVLQNSFEIALTEGDQEDLEKQEVGKEHNDIGQSAVPNLQKTSLSRTLRVSTIDNFQGEQATVVIIALVRSNEQNKCGFLIAPNRINVLLSRARHGMYIIGNSRTYGHVPMWASVMGLLQAGGHFGQSLGIQCPRHRLVFEVSNADDFTIFSPEGA
;
A
#
# COMPACT_ATOMS: atom_id res chain seq x y z
N MET A 1 2.57 -7.82 -3.84
CA MET A 1 1.36 -7.14 -4.37
C MET A 1 1.46 -5.62 -4.23
N VAL A 2 1.37 -5.03 -3.03
CA VAL A 2 1.35 -3.56 -2.83
C VAL A 2 2.51 -2.85 -3.53
N THR A 3 3.74 -3.31 -3.31
CA THR A 3 4.94 -2.68 -3.87
C THR A 3 5.01 -2.82 -5.39
N ALA A 4 4.62 -3.99 -5.92
CA ALA A 4 4.54 -4.23 -7.36
C ALA A 4 3.51 -3.31 -8.03
N LEU A 5 2.34 -3.12 -7.42
CA LEU A 5 1.31 -2.22 -7.90
C LEU A 5 1.76 -0.75 -7.90
N VAL A 6 2.44 -0.31 -6.84
CA VAL A 6 3.06 1.03 -6.81
C VAL A 6 4.02 1.21 -7.98
N CYS A 7 4.96 0.28 -8.15
CA CYS A 7 5.93 0.33 -9.24
C CYS A 7 5.24 0.41 -10.61
N HIS A 8 4.22 -0.42 -10.82
CA HIS A 8 3.45 -0.44 -12.06
C HIS A 8 2.77 0.90 -12.34
N LEU A 9 2.02 1.45 -11.39
CA LEU A 9 1.28 2.71 -11.56
C LEU A 9 2.20 3.90 -11.84
N VAL A 10 3.36 3.97 -11.19
CA VAL A 10 4.34 5.05 -11.45
C VAL A 10 4.97 4.88 -12.83
N ARG A 11 5.34 3.65 -13.21
CA ARG A 11 6.00 3.38 -14.49
C ARG A 11 5.10 3.53 -15.71
N GLN A 12 3.78 3.36 -15.55
CA GLN A 12 2.81 3.71 -16.60
C GLN A 12 2.88 5.19 -17.02
N GLY A 13 3.45 6.06 -16.17
CA GLY A 13 3.64 7.48 -16.46
C GLY A 13 2.38 8.33 -16.32
N VAL A 14 1.22 7.73 -16.00
CA VAL A 14 -0.05 8.43 -15.76
C VAL A 14 -0.03 9.18 -14.42
N TYR A 15 0.57 8.58 -13.39
CA TYR A 15 0.67 9.15 -12.05
C TYR A 15 2.13 9.31 -11.62
N ARG A 16 2.46 10.43 -11.00
CA ARG A 16 3.75 10.64 -10.35
C ARG A 16 3.77 10.00 -8.97
N ALA A 17 4.96 9.70 -8.46
CA ALA A 17 5.10 9.01 -7.17
C ALA A 17 4.51 9.81 -5.97
N ASP A 18 4.59 11.14 -5.95
CA ASP A 18 4.00 12.00 -4.92
C ASP A 18 2.47 12.11 -4.97
N GLU A 19 1.87 11.69 -6.09
CA GLU A 19 0.42 11.60 -6.25
C GLU A 19 -0.16 10.30 -5.66
N ILE A 20 0.71 9.35 -5.31
CA ILE A 20 0.33 8.05 -4.74
C ILE A 20 0.63 8.05 -3.23
N ALA A 21 -0.33 7.53 -2.46
CA ALA A 21 -0.12 7.22 -1.04
C ALA A 21 -0.40 5.74 -0.76
N VAL A 22 0.48 5.11 0.02
CA VAL A 22 0.30 3.75 0.53
C VAL A 22 -0.08 3.79 2.01
N LEU A 23 -1.25 3.27 2.34
CA LEU A 23 -1.79 3.27 3.69
C LEU A 23 -1.83 1.87 4.28
N THR A 24 -1.46 1.76 5.55
CA THR A 24 -1.49 0.50 6.30
C THR A 24 -1.87 0.74 7.77
N PRO A 25 -2.67 -0.13 8.41
CA PRO A 25 -3.01 0.01 9.82
C PRO A 25 -1.86 -0.29 10.78
N TYR A 26 -0.79 -0.95 10.33
CA TYR A 26 0.27 -1.42 11.21
C TYR A 26 1.64 -0.85 10.84
N LEU A 27 2.34 -0.33 11.85
CA LEU A 27 3.67 0.24 11.70
C LEU A 27 4.72 -0.76 11.22
N GLY A 28 4.67 -2.00 11.72
CA GLY A 28 5.58 -3.06 11.23
C GLY A 28 5.39 -3.38 9.74
N GLN A 29 4.18 -3.21 9.20
CA GLN A 29 3.95 -3.33 7.77
C GLN A 29 4.46 -2.09 7.02
N LEU A 30 4.27 -0.89 7.59
CA LEU A 30 4.82 0.34 7.04
C LEU A 30 6.34 0.22 6.88
N GLN A 31 7.06 -0.24 7.91
CA GLN A 31 8.50 -0.51 7.84
C GLN A 31 8.87 -1.45 6.70
N LYS A 32 8.15 -2.56 6.53
CA LYS A 32 8.41 -3.53 5.44
C LYS A 32 8.19 -2.91 4.06
N ILE A 33 7.07 -2.22 3.87
CA ILE A 33 6.74 -1.54 2.60
C ILE A 33 7.81 -0.48 2.30
N ARG A 34 8.16 0.36 3.28
CA ARG A 34 9.19 1.39 3.19
C ARG A 34 10.53 0.79 2.75
N ARG A 35 11.02 -0.24 3.43
CA ARG A 35 12.31 -0.88 3.10
C ARG A 35 12.36 -1.39 1.66
N VAL A 36 11.27 -1.97 1.16
CA VAL A 36 11.22 -2.48 -0.22
C VAL A 36 11.16 -1.34 -1.24
N LEU A 37 10.33 -0.32 -1.00
CA LEU A 37 10.12 0.78 -1.96
C LEU A 37 11.25 1.80 -1.96
N GLN A 38 12.00 1.94 -0.86
CA GLN A 38 13.17 2.83 -0.78
C GLN A 38 14.26 2.51 -1.80
N ASN A 39 14.31 1.27 -2.31
CA ASN A 39 15.25 0.88 -3.36
C ASN A 39 14.91 1.51 -4.73
N SER A 40 13.70 2.05 -4.91
CA SER A 40 13.23 2.58 -6.19
C SER A 40 12.66 4.00 -6.09
N PHE A 41 12.27 4.44 -4.89
CA PHE A 41 11.62 5.72 -4.68
C PHE A 41 12.16 6.40 -3.42
N GLU A 42 12.19 7.74 -3.44
CA GLU A 42 12.28 8.51 -2.20
C GLU A 42 10.93 8.39 -1.46
N ILE A 43 10.97 8.05 -0.17
CA ILE A 43 9.76 7.81 0.64
C ILE A 43 9.57 8.94 1.65
N ALA A 44 8.36 9.49 1.68
CA ALA A 44 7.91 10.48 2.64
C ALA A 44 7.10 9.77 3.72
N LEU A 45 7.48 10.01 4.98
CA LEU A 45 6.71 9.65 6.15
C LEU A 45 6.21 10.93 6.82
N THR A 46 5.10 10.82 7.54
CA THR A 46 4.65 11.88 8.45
C THR A 46 5.58 11.96 9.67
N GLU A 47 5.61 13.11 10.35
CA GLU A 47 6.36 13.26 11.61
C GLU A 47 5.88 12.23 12.65
N GLY A 48 4.56 12.04 12.76
CA GLY A 48 3.97 11.05 13.66
C GLY A 48 4.40 9.61 13.36
N ASP A 49 4.42 9.20 12.08
CA ASP A 49 4.89 7.86 11.72
C ASP A 49 6.39 7.70 12.00
N GLN A 50 7.19 8.75 11.78
CA GLN A 50 8.62 8.68 12.08
C GLN A 50 8.87 8.51 13.58
N GLU A 51 8.20 9.29 14.43
CA GLU A 51 8.32 9.15 15.88
C GLU A 51 7.86 7.76 16.36
N ASP A 52 6.76 7.24 15.82
CA ASP A 52 6.24 5.93 16.20
C ASP A 52 7.24 4.82 15.84
N LEU A 53 7.97 4.98 14.73
CA LEU A 53 9.00 4.04 14.30
C LEU A 53 10.20 4.05 15.24
N GLU A 54 10.66 5.24 15.61
CA GLU A 54 11.77 5.44 16.54
C GLU A 54 11.43 4.84 17.91
N LYS A 55 10.21 5.07 18.41
CA LYS A 55 9.71 4.46 19.67
C LYS A 55 9.70 2.93 19.60
N GLN A 56 9.35 2.33 18.46
CA GLN A 56 9.40 0.87 18.28
C GLN A 56 10.81 0.30 18.20
N GLU A 57 11.79 1.08 17.74
CA GLU A 57 13.19 0.67 17.64
C GLU A 57 13.89 0.73 19.01
N VAL A 58 13.63 1.77 19.80
CA VAL A 58 14.12 1.90 21.18
C VAL A 58 13.60 0.77 22.09
N GLY A 59 12.39 0.28 21.85
CA GLY A 59 11.81 -0.84 22.60
C GLY A 59 12.33 -2.24 22.23
N LYS A 60 13.22 -2.36 21.24
CA LYS A 60 13.73 -3.64 20.69
C LYS A 60 15.22 -3.89 20.95
N GLU A 61 15.84 -3.21 21.90
CA GLU A 61 17.15 -3.61 22.39
C GLU A 61 17.06 -4.96 23.12
N HIS A 62 17.20 -6.06 22.38
CA HIS A 62 18.12 -7.19 22.64
C HIS A 62 18.02 -8.26 21.53
N ASN A 63 19.21 -8.64 21.02
CA ASN A 63 19.56 -9.80 20.19
C ASN A 63 19.11 -9.81 18.72
N ASP A 64 19.86 -9.11 17.86
CA ASP A 64 20.56 -9.82 16.78
C ASP A 64 21.77 -9.03 16.26
N ILE A 65 22.92 -9.69 16.25
CA ILE A 65 24.15 -9.23 15.61
C ILE A 65 24.00 -9.50 14.11
N GLY A 66 23.97 -8.44 13.29
CA GLY A 66 24.45 -8.54 11.91
C GLY A 66 23.62 -7.86 10.83
N GLN A 67 24.34 -6.97 10.13
CA GLN A 67 24.16 -6.53 8.74
C GLN A 67 23.12 -5.44 8.50
N SER A 68 23.42 -4.35 7.80
CA SER A 68 24.64 -3.77 7.25
C SER A 68 24.16 -2.43 6.69
N ALA A 69 24.98 -1.40 6.79
CA ALA A 69 24.76 -0.15 6.08
C ALA A 69 24.58 -0.44 4.58
N VAL A 70 23.42 -0.09 4.02
CA VAL A 70 23.17 -0.22 2.57
C VAL A 70 23.76 1.01 1.89
N PRO A 71 24.65 0.86 0.89
CA PRO A 71 25.37 1.96 0.29
C PRO A 71 24.46 2.85 -0.58
N ASN A 72 24.81 4.13 -0.63
CA ASN A 72 24.27 5.18 -1.50
C ASN A 72 24.05 4.69 -2.95
N LEU A 73 22.80 4.58 -3.39
CA LEU A 73 22.44 4.64 -4.80
C LEU A 73 22.13 6.10 -5.18
N GLN A 74 22.70 6.52 -6.31
CA GLN A 74 22.65 7.87 -6.85
C GLN A 74 21.22 8.43 -6.90
N LYS A 75 20.99 9.50 -6.11
CA LYS A 75 19.79 10.33 -6.16
C LYS A 75 19.72 11.04 -7.51
N THR A 76 18.95 10.50 -8.46
CA THR A 76 18.48 11.28 -9.60
C THR A 76 17.43 12.28 -9.11
N SER A 77 17.79 13.56 -9.16
CA SER A 77 16.96 14.72 -8.84
C SER A 77 15.59 14.65 -9.54
N LEU A 78 14.51 14.76 -8.74
CA LEU A 78 13.21 15.40 -9.00
C LEU A 78 12.32 15.06 -7.80
N SER A 79 12.02 16.02 -6.93
CA SER A 79 11.14 15.82 -5.76
C SER A 79 9.79 15.21 -6.18
N ARG A 80 9.66 13.89 -5.97
CA ARG A 80 8.54 13.01 -6.33
C ARG A 80 8.43 11.93 -5.26
N THR A 81 8.23 12.36 -4.03
CA THR A 81 8.35 11.50 -2.86
C THR A 81 7.07 10.69 -2.66
N LEU A 82 7.16 9.36 -2.72
CA LEU A 82 6.02 8.48 -2.48
C LEU A 82 5.65 8.52 -0.99
N ARG A 83 4.39 8.75 -0.68
CA ARG A 83 3.92 8.75 0.72
C ARG A 83 3.59 7.34 1.18
N VAL A 84 4.12 6.95 2.33
CA VAL A 84 3.72 5.71 3.03
C VAL A 84 3.38 6.09 4.46
N SER A 85 2.17 5.79 4.91
CA SER A 85 1.66 6.28 6.20
C SER A 85 0.82 5.25 6.91
N THR A 86 0.73 5.35 8.23
CA THR A 86 -0.34 4.67 8.96
C THR A 86 -1.67 5.41 8.79
N ILE A 87 -2.79 4.72 9.02
CA ILE A 87 -4.12 5.33 8.86
C ILE A 87 -4.34 6.48 9.82
N ASP A 88 -3.93 6.32 11.08
CA ASP A 88 -4.14 7.33 12.12
C ASP A 88 -3.32 8.59 11.79
N ASN A 89 -2.08 8.45 11.32
CA ASN A 89 -1.22 9.58 10.95
C ASN A 89 -1.55 10.21 9.58
N PHE A 90 -2.36 9.55 8.74
CA PHE A 90 -2.82 10.09 7.45
C PHE A 90 -4.15 10.86 7.53
N GLN A 91 -4.64 11.13 8.75
CA GLN A 91 -5.92 11.81 8.93
C GLN A 91 -5.87 13.26 8.41
N GLY A 92 -6.86 13.65 7.62
CA GLY A 92 -6.93 15.00 7.03
C GLY A 92 -6.15 15.14 5.71
N GLU A 93 -5.25 14.21 5.40
CA GLU A 93 -4.55 14.17 4.12
C GLU A 93 -5.35 13.49 3.00
N GLN A 94 -4.94 13.73 1.76
CA GLN A 94 -5.47 13.07 0.56
C GLN A 94 -4.36 12.81 -0.46
N ALA A 95 -4.60 11.84 -1.33
CA ALA A 95 -3.75 11.55 -2.49
C ALA A 95 -4.59 11.29 -3.75
N THR A 96 -3.98 11.47 -4.92
CA THR A 96 -4.65 11.19 -6.20
C THR A 96 -5.03 9.71 -6.28
N VAL A 97 -4.09 8.83 -5.97
CA VAL A 97 -4.31 7.38 -5.87
C VAL A 97 -3.91 6.89 -4.49
N VAL A 98 -4.76 6.07 -3.88
CA VAL A 98 -4.49 5.46 -2.57
C VAL A 98 -4.44 3.95 -2.70
N ILE A 99 -3.38 3.34 -2.17
CA ILE A 99 -3.23 1.89 -2.10
C ILE A 99 -3.26 1.48 -0.63
N ILE A 100 -4.22 0.64 -0.27
CA ILE A 100 -4.45 0.20 1.11
C ILE A 100 -4.01 -1.24 1.27
N ALA A 101 -3.15 -1.49 2.25
CA ALA A 101 -2.84 -2.84 2.72
C ALA A 101 -3.59 -3.09 4.04
N LEU A 102 -4.57 -4.00 4.05
CA LEU A 102 -5.32 -4.34 5.27
C LEU A 102 -4.51 -5.24 6.23
N VAL A 103 -3.54 -5.98 5.69
CA VAL A 103 -2.56 -6.84 6.40
C VAL A 103 -3.12 -8.09 7.05
N ARG A 104 -4.23 -8.03 7.81
CA ARG A 104 -4.69 -9.21 8.56
C ARG A 104 -5.25 -10.28 7.64
N SER A 105 -4.76 -11.49 7.87
CA SER A 105 -5.21 -12.72 7.23
C SER A 105 -5.02 -13.84 8.26
N ASN A 106 -6.11 -14.32 8.86
CA ASN A 106 -6.08 -15.37 9.88
C ASN A 106 -7.39 -16.14 9.92
N GLU A 107 -7.34 -17.39 10.36
CA GLU A 107 -8.50 -18.31 10.41
C GLU A 107 -9.56 -17.88 11.44
N GLN A 108 -9.15 -17.14 12.47
CA GLN A 108 -10.03 -16.64 13.52
C GLN A 108 -10.78 -15.37 13.11
N ASN A 109 -10.63 -14.90 11.87
CA ASN A 109 -11.23 -13.68 11.33
C ASN A 109 -11.00 -12.44 12.22
N LYS A 110 -9.85 -12.34 12.89
CA LYS A 110 -9.52 -11.18 13.72
C LYS A 110 -9.02 -10.03 12.85
N CYS A 111 -9.87 -9.01 12.66
CA CYS A 111 -9.56 -7.75 11.96
C CYS A 111 -8.63 -6.82 12.74
N GLY A 112 -8.63 -6.92 14.07
CA GLY A 112 -7.86 -6.03 14.95
C GLY A 112 -8.21 -4.56 14.73
N PHE A 113 -7.19 -3.76 14.41
CA PHE A 113 -7.22 -2.30 14.32
C PHE A 113 -8.29 -1.73 13.36
N LEU A 114 -8.66 -2.50 12.34
CA LEU A 114 -9.57 -2.11 11.25
C LEU A 114 -11.03 -2.51 11.47
N ILE A 115 -11.43 -2.86 12.70
CA ILE A 115 -12.84 -3.06 13.06
C ILE A 115 -13.58 -1.73 13.29
N ALA A 116 -12.85 -0.66 13.61
CA ALA A 116 -13.42 0.62 13.99
C ALA A 116 -13.98 1.38 12.77
N PRO A 117 -15.29 1.70 12.72
CA PRO A 117 -15.92 2.36 11.57
C PRO A 117 -15.27 3.71 11.20
N ASN A 118 -14.87 4.50 12.19
CA ASN A 118 -14.22 5.80 11.95
C ASN A 118 -12.91 5.65 11.15
N ARG A 119 -12.13 4.61 11.43
CA ARG A 119 -10.89 4.33 10.69
C ARG A 119 -11.16 3.86 9.27
N ILE A 120 -12.19 3.05 9.08
CA ILE A 120 -12.63 2.64 7.74
C ILE A 120 -13.09 3.87 6.95
N ASN A 121 -13.88 4.76 7.55
CA ASN A 121 -14.33 6.01 6.91
C ASN A 121 -13.16 6.91 6.49
N VAL A 122 -12.19 7.12 7.40
CA VAL A 122 -10.97 7.88 7.08
C VAL A 122 -10.28 7.23 5.89
N LEU A 123 -9.97 5.93 5.97
CA LEU A 123 -9.26 5.20 4.92
C LEU A 123 -9.95 5.26 3.55
N LEU A 124 -11.28 5.08 3.48
CA LEU A 124 -12.02 5.09 2.21
C LEU A 124 -12.20 6.48 1.59
N SER A 125 -11.96 7.55 2.35
CA SER A 125 -12.15 8.95 1.91
C SER A 125 -10.85 9.66 1.51
N ARG A 126 -9.73 8.93 1.43
CA ARG A 126 -8.40 9.52 1.16
C ARG A 126 -8.09 9.69 -0.33
N ALA A 127 -8.73 8.91 -1.20
CA ALA A 127 -8.46 8.89 -2.64
C ALA A 127 -9.26 9.94 -3.41
N ARG A 128 -8.61 10.61 -4.38
CA ARG A 128 -9.29 11.55 -5.30
C ARG A 128 -9.69 10.91 -6.63
N HIS A 129 -8.81 10.14 -7.25
CA HIS A 129 -9.06 9.48 -8.54
C HIS A 129 -9.39 7.99 -8.36
N GLY A 130 -8.60 7.27 -7.57
CA GLY A 130 -8.73 5.82 -7.48
C GLY A 130 -8.15 5.23 -6.20
N MET A 131 -8.69 4.08 -5.82
CA MET A 131 -8.31 3.37 -4.62
C MET A 131 -8.15 1.87 -4.91
N TYR A 132 -7.07 1.28 -4.40
CA TYR A 132 -6.84 -0.16 -4.44
C TYR A 132 -6.78 -0.71 -3.03
N ILE A 133 -7.57 -1.75 -2.73
CA ILE A 133 -7.62 -2.38 -1.40
C ILE A 133 -7.08 -3.81 -1.51
N ILE A 134 -5.99 -4.09 -0.82
CA ILE A 134 -5.33 -5.39 -0.79
C ILE A 134 -5.50 -5.99 0.61
N GLY A 135 -6.25 -7.09 0.70
CA GLY A 135 -6.50 -7.78 1.97
C GLY A 135 -7.23 -9.10 1.80
N ASN A 136 -7.49 -9.79 2.92
CA ASN A 136 -8.20 -11.06 2.94
C ASN A 136 -9.69 -10.86 3.25
N SER A 137 -10.54 -11.03 2.24
CA SER A 137 -12.00 -10.85 2.39
C SER A 137 -12.63 -11.76 3.44
N ARG A 138 -12.11 -12.98 3.65
CA ARG A 138 -12.61 -13.90 4.70
C ARG A 138 -12.41 -13.30 6.09
N THR A 139 -11.26 -12.65 6.31
CA THR A 139 -10.96 -12.01 7.59
C THR A 139 -11.88 -10.82 7.86
N TYR A 140 -12.20 -9.99 6.85
CA TYR A 140 -12.94 -8.73 7.04
C TYR A 140 -14.45 -8.81 6.80
N GLY A 141 -14.94 -9.84 6.09
CA GLY A 141 -16.32 -9.90 5.60
C GLY A 141 -17.40 -9.97 6.68
N HIS A 142 -17.05 -10.32 7.92
CA HIS A 142 -18.00 -10.31 9.05
C HIS A 142 -18.21 -8.91 9.66
N VAL A 143 -17.36 -7.92 9.34
CA VAL A 143 -17.52 -6.54 9.81
C VAL A 143 -18.53 -5.84 8.92
N PRO A 144 -19.68 -5.34 9.43
CA PRO A 144 -20.78 -4.84 8.60
C PRO A 144 -20.36 -3.79 7.57
N MET A 145 -19.51 -2.84 7.97
CA MET A 145 -19.05 -1.80 7.06
C MET A 145 -18.16 -2.35 5.93
N TRP A 146 -17.25 -3.30 6.24
CA TRP A 146 -16.44 -3.96 5.21
C TRP A 146 -17.29 -4.84 4.30
N ALA A 147 -18.31 -5.53 4.84
CA ALA A 147 -19.27 -6.30 4.04
C ALA A 147 -19.99 -5.40 3.03
N SER A 148 -20.45 -4.22 3.46
CA SER A 148 -21.06 -3.23 2.56
C SER A 148 -20.08 -2.75 1.48
N VAL A 149 -18.83 -2.45 1.84
CA VAL A 149 -17.79 -2.03 0.88
C VAL A 149 -17.51 -3.14 -0.13
N MET A 150 -17.36 -4.39 0.31
CA MET A 150 -17.15 -5.53 -0.58
C MET A 150 -18.35 -5.74 -1.51
N GLY A 151 -19.58 -5.59 -1.01
CA GLY A 151 -20.78 -5.66 -1.82
C GLY A 151 -20.82 -4.60 -2.93
N LEU A 152 -20.42 -3.36 -2.62
CA LEU A 152 -20.31 -2.28 -3.61
C LEU A 152 -19.24 -2.58 -4.67
N LEU A 153 -18.06 -3.04 -4.25
CA LEU A 153 -16.97 -3.40 -5.16
C LEU A 153 -17.36 -4.58 -6.06
N GLN A 154 -18.02 -5.60 -5.49
CA GLN A 154 -18.47 -6.77 -6.22
C GLN A 154 -19.55 -6.43 -7.25
N ALA A 155 -20.53 -5.59 -6.88
CA ALA A 155 -21.55 -5.12 -7.82
C ALA A 155 -20.95 -4.34 -9.00
N GLY A 156 -19.83 -3.64 -8.78
CA GLY A 156 -19.09 -2.93 -9.83
C GLY A 156 -18.09 -3.77 -10.62
N GLY A 157 -17.95 -5.07 -10.34
CA GLY A 157 -16.92 -5.91 -10.96
C GLY A 157 -15.48 -5.61 -10.52
N HIS A 158 -15.30 -4.90 -9.41
CA HIS A 158 -14.02 -4.46 -8.85
C HIS A 158 -13.59 -5.27 -7.61
N PHE A 159 -14.07 -6.51 -7.49
CA PHE A 159 -13.76 -7.40 -6.36
C PHE A 159 -13.39 -8.78 -6.87
N GLY A 160 -12.22 -9.28 -6.48
CA GLY A 160 -11.72 -10.56 -6.95
C GLY A 160 -10.36 -10.92 -6.34
N GLN A 161 -9.79 -12.02 -6.84
CA GLN A 161 -8.45 -12.50 -6.49
C GLN A 161 -7.37 -12.01 -7.45
N SER A 162 -7.78 -11.34 -8.53
CA SER A 162 -6.90 -10.75 -9.52
C SER A 162 -7.28 -9.29 -9.77
N LEU A 163 -6.33 -8.57 -10.33
CA LEU A 163 -6.48 -7.19 -10.79
C LEU A 163 -6.18 -7.17 -12.29
N GLY A 164 -7.12 -6.67 -13.08
CA GLY A 164 -6.85 -6.34 -14.47
C GLY A 164 -5.90 -5.16 -14.57
N ILE A 165 -4.71 -5.40 -15.12
CA ILE A 165 -3.76 -4.35 -15.49
C ILE A 165 -3.75 -4.18 -17.00
N GLN A 166 -3.60 -2.94 -17.44
CA GLN A 166 -3.48 -2.62 -18.85
C GLN A 166 -2.21 -1.83 -19.07
N CYS A 167 -1.39 -2.27 -20.01
CA CYS A 167 -0.31 -1.43 -20.50
C CYS A 167 -0.86 -0.35 -21.45
N PRO A 168 -0.61 0.96 -21.20
CA PRO A 168 -1.06 2.03 -22.10
C PRO A 168 -0.51 1.90 -23.53
N ARG A 169 0.69 1.33 -23.68
CA ARG A 169 1.38 1.13 -24.95
C ARG A 169 0.82 -0.02 -25.77
N HIS A 170 0.52 -1.15 -25.13
CA HIS A 170 0.16 -2.39 -25.81
C HIS A 170 -1.35 -2.69 -25.78
N ARG A 171 -2.14 -1.95 -24.99
CA ARG A 171 -3.62 -2.05 -24.86
C ARG A 171 -4.17 -3.45 -24.55
N LEU A 172 -3.31 -4.39 -24.18
CA LEU A 172 -3.69 -5.71 -23.70
C LEU A 172 -3.98 -5.63 -22.19
N VAL A 173 -5.05 -6.30 -21.79
CA VAL A 173 -5.42 -6.46 -20.38
C VAL A 173 -4.91 -7.81 -19.90
N PHE A 174 -4.19 -7.80 -18.79
CA PHE A 174 -3.68 -8.98 -18.11
C PHE A 174 -4.24 -9.02 -16.69
N GLU A 175 -4.57 -10.20 -16.21
CA GLU A 175 -5.00 -10.40 -14.83
C GLU A 175 -3.79 -10.75 -13.96
N VAL A 176 -3.53 -9.94 -12.93
CA VAL A 176 -2.45 -10.19 -11.97
C VAL A 176 -3.02 -10.53 -10.60
N SER A 177 -2.57 -11.65 -10.04
CA SER A 177 -3.02 -12.21 -8.77
C SER A 177 -1.94 -12.17 -7.69
N ASN A 178 -0.67 -12.13 -8.10
CA ASN A 178 0.48 -12.08 -7.21
C ASN A 178 1.51 -11.02 -7.65
N ALA A 179 2.60 -10.88 -6.90
CA ALA A 179 3.61 -9.85 -7.17
C ALA A 179 4.44 -10.13 -8.44
N ASP A 180 4.70 -11.40 -8.73
CA ASP A 180 5.56 -11.83 -9.84
C ASP A 180 4.82 -11.72 -11.17
N ASP A 181 3.50 -11.80 -11.17
CA ASP A 181 2.68 -11.55 -12.37
C ASP A 181 2.98 -10.17 -12.98
N PHE A 182 3.31 -9.16 -12.16
CA PHE A 182 3.68 -7.83 -12.67
C PHE A 182 4.99 -7.84 -13.44
N THR A 183 5.97 -8.66 -13.04
CA THR A 183 7.25 -8.73 -13.77
C THR A 183 7.10 -9.49 -15.09
N ILE A 184 6.16 -10.42 -15.16
CA ILE A 184 5.85 -11.19 -16.38
C ILE A 184 5.06 -10.34 -17.37
N PHE A 185 3.97 -9.72 -16.92
CA PHE A 185 3.02 -9.03 -17.80
C PHE A 185 3.30 -7.52 -17.94
N SER A 186 4.14 -6.95 -17.07
CA SER A 186 4.49 -5.53 -17.10
C SER A 186 5.92 -5.27 -16.55
N PRO A 187 6.97 -5.92 -17.10
CA PRO A 187 8.35 -5.83 -16.60
C PRO A 187 8.85 -4.38 -16.51
N GLU A 188 8.54 -3.56 -17.52
CA GLU A 188 8.94 -2.15 -17.61
C GLU A 188 7.85 -1.18 -17.13
N GLY A 189 6.67 -1.68 -16.70
CA GLY A 189 5.50 -0.86 -16.39
C GLY A 189 4.86 -0.16 -17.59
N ALA A 190 5.27 -0.54 -18.80
CA ALA A 190 4.78 -0.10 -20.11
C ALA A 190 4.91 -1.23 -21.15
#